data_AF-A0A1C6DNQ4-F1
#
_entry.id   AF-A0A1C6DNQ4-F1
#
_cell.length_a   1.000
_cell.length_b   1.000
_cell.length_c   1.000
_cell.angle_alpha   90.00
_cell.angle_beta   90.00
_cell.angle_gamma   90.00
#
_symmetry.space_group_name_H-M   'P 1'
#
loop_
_entity.id
_entity.type
_entity.pdbx_description
1 polymer ?
#
loop_
_entity_poly.entity_id
_entity_poly.type
_entity_poly.pdbx_seq_one_letter_code
_entity_poly.pdbx_strand_id
1 'polypeptide(L)'
;MEKIYLRIETNEEGEIGFGFILPEAQTVLESDIEISLSDYNKFHELNSKGKQFRLKEISTGNSLFDYIEGYDVECIPCDPTKEEMLEEEVLLQSEYLLDMEFRMTNLELGL
;
A
#
# COMPACT_ATOMS: atom_id res chain seq x y z
N MET A 1 9.37 32.23 5.11
CA MET A 1 9.07 31.06 4.27
C MET A 1 9.79 29.90 4.91
N GLU A 2 9.04 28.89 5.33
CA GLU A 2 9.63 27.66 5.87
C GLU A 2 10.39 26.97 4.74
N LYS A 3 11.68 26.73 4.97
CA LYS A 3 12.49 25.92 4.07
C LYS A 3 12.37 24.47 4.48
N ILE A 4 12.18 23.59 3.52
CA ILE A 4 12.05 22.15 3.75
C ILE A 4 13.10 21.49 2.88
N TYR A 5 13.78 20.49 3.43
CA TYR A 5 14.81 19.76 2.72
C TYR A 5 14.47 18.28 2.65
N LEU A 6 14.80 17.66 1.52
CA LEU A 6 14.80 16.22 1.33
C LEU A 6 16.18 15.69 1.70
N ARG A 7 16.22 14.69 2.57
CA ARG A 7 17.45 13.95 2.86
C ARG A 7 17.30 12.51 2.38
N ILE A 8 18.35 12.02 1.73
CA ILE A 8 18.47 10.63 1.30
C ILE A 8 19.55 10.00 2.18
N GLU A 9 19.19 8.95 2.92
CA GLU A 9 20.09 8.25 3.83
C GLU A 9 20.07 6.75 3.53
N THR A 10 21.24 6.12 3.67
CA THR A 10 21.38 4.66 3.63
C THR A 10 21.45 4.14 5.05
N ASN A 11 20.62 3.18 5.40
CA ASN A 11 20.66 2.54 6.71
C ASN A 11 21.85 1.55 6.83
N GLU A 12 22.09 1.03 8.03
CA GLU A 12 23.18 0.07 8.29
C GLU A 12 23.05 -1.24 7.51
N GLU A 13 21.84 -1.55 7.03
CA GLU A 13 21.51 -2.74 6.23
C GLU A 13 21.66 -2.50 4.72
N GLY A 14 22.04 -1.29 4.31
CA GLY A 14 22.25 -0.91 2.92
C GLY A 14 20.98 -0.48 2.17
N GLU A 15 19.85 -0.37 2.85
CA GLU A 15 18.61 0.15 2.26
C GLU A 15 18.64 1.67 2.17
N ILE A 16 18.24 2.21 1.02
CA ILE A 16 18.23 3.65 0.77
C ILE A 16 16.82 4.17 1.02
N GLY A 17 16.70 5.06 2.00
CA GLY A 17 15.47 5.75 2.35
C GLY A 17 15.54 7.26 2.09
N PHE A 18 14.40 7.93 2.22
CA PHE A 18 14.34 9.38 2.21
C PHE A 18 13.47 9.92 3.35
N GLY A 19 13.78 11.15 3.78
CA GLY A 19 13.06 11.84 4.82
C GLY A 19 13.03 13.35 4.60
N PHE A 20 12.16 14.05 5.35
CA PHE A 20 12.05 15.50 5.29
C PHE A 20 12.70 16.14 6.51
N ILE A 21 13.57 17.10 6.27
CA ILE A 21 14.31 17.85 7.28
C ILE A 21 13.72 19.26 7.36
N LEU A 22 13.27 19.61 8.56
CA LEU A 22 12.84 20.96 8.91
C LEU A 22 13.98 21.64 9.67
N PRO A 23 14.52 22.77 9.19
CA PRO A 23 15.64 23.48 9.84
C PRO A 23 15.37 23.88 11.29
N GLU A 24 14.09 24.03 11.66
CA GLU A 24 13.67 24.36 13.01
C GLU A 24 13.75 23.15 13.97
N ALA A 25 13.68 21.94 13.44
CA ALA A 25 13.69 20.70 14.22
C ALA A 25 15.01 19.93 14.12
N GLN A 26 15.75 20.09 13.02
CA GLN A 26 16.91 19.26 12.69
C GLN A 26 17.99 20.08 11.96
N THR A 27 19.25 19.69 12.13
CA THR A 27 20.39 20.30 11.43
C THR A 27 20.38 19.92 9.96
N VAL A 28 20.44 20.94 9.09
CA VAL A 28 20.58 20.78 7.64
C VAL A 28 22.04 20.45 7.30
N LEU A 29 22.24 19.41 6.50
CA LEU A 29 23.53 18.97 5.96
C LEU A 29 23.72 19.49 4.52
N GLU A 30 24.96 19.51 4.04
CA GLU A 30 25.25 19.90 2.65
C GLU A 30 24.66 18.93 1.61
N SER A 31 24.43 17.67 2.00
CA SER A 31 23.78 16.65 1.18
C SER A 31 22.26 16.84 1.07
N ASP A 32 21.68 17.73 1.86
CA ASP A 32 20.24 17.93 1.91
C ASP A 32 19.77 18.76 0.71
N ILE A 33 18.72 18.29 0.05
CA ILE A 33 18.20 18.91 -1.17
C ILE A 33 17.04 19.83 -0.81
N GLU A 34 17.17 21.14 -1.07
CA GLU A 34 16.09 22.10 -0.84
C GLU A 34 14.89 21.78 -1.74
N ILE A 35 13.70 21.58 -1.16
CA ILE A 35 12.46 21.32 -1.89
C ILE A 35 11.46 22.44 -1.70
N SER A 36 10.57 22.60 -2.68
CA SER A 36 9.51 23.61 -2.59
C SER A 36 8.43 23.20 -1.59
N LEU A 37 7.86 24.17 -0.87
CA LEU A 37 6.69 23.94 -0.01
C LEU A 37 5.50 23.38 -0.81
N SER A 38 5.38 23.76 -2.08
CA SER A 38 4.35 23.22 -2.98
C SER A 38 4.52 21.72 -3.19
N ASP A 39 5.74 21.24 -3.39
CA ASP A 39 6.01 19.82 -3.57
C ASP A 39 5.79 19.03 -2.29
N TYR A 40 6.24 19.57 -1.16
CA TYR A 40 6.00 18.98 0.16
C TYR A 40 4.50 18.79 0.45
N ASN A 41 3.70 19.85 0.25
CA ASN A 41 2.26 19.78 0.46
C ASN A 41 1.60 18.77 -0.49
N LYS A 42 2.03 18.73 -1.75
CA LYS A 42 1.51 17.76 -2.73
C LYS A 42 1.87 16.33 -2.36
N PHE A 43 3.08 16.09 -1.86
CA PHE A 43 3.48 14.78 -1.36
C PHE A 43 2.57 14.33 -0.20
N HIS A 44 2.38 15.20 0.80
CA HIS A 44 1.51 14.90 1.93
C HIS A 44 0.05 14.67 1.52
N GLU A 45 -0.47 15.45 0.57
CA GLU A 45 -1.81 15.24 0.02
C GLU A 45 -1.94 13.86 -0.64
N LEU A 46 -0.98 13.46 -1.47
CA LEU A 46 -1.01 12.17 -2.16
C LEU A 46 -0.82 11.00 -1.18
N ASN A 47 0.07 11.15 -0.20
CA ASN A 47 0.29 10.16 0.84
C ASN A 47 -0.97 9.97 1.71
N SER A 48 -1.69 11.05 2.03
CA SER A 48 -2.97 10.97 2.76
C SER A 48 -4.07 10.23 1.98
N LYS A 49 -3.95 10.14 0.66
CA LYS A 49 -4.84 9.36 -0.23
C LYS A 49 -4.38 7.91 -0.40
N GLY A 50 -3.39 7.46 0.39
CA GLY A 50 -2.86 6.11 0.35
C GLY A 50 -1.84 5.86 -0.76
N LYS A 51 -1.37 6.89 -1.48
CA LYS A 51 -0.28 6.71 -2.45
C LYS A 51 1.03 6.52 -1.72
N GLN A 52 1.76 5.47 -2.05
CA GLN A 52 3.10 5.25 -1.54
C GLN A 52 4.15 5.73 -2.54
N PHE A 53 5.33 6.06 -2.03
CA PHE A 53 6.44 6.59 -2.83
C PHE A 53 7.74 5.89 -2.47
N ARG A 54 8.60 5.74 -3.47
CA ARG A 54 9.98 5.26 -3.32
C ARG A 54 10.95 6.18 -4.05
N LEU A 55 12.23 6.07 -3.75
CA LEU A 55 13.27 6.76 -4.52
C LEU A 55 13.39 6.18 -5.93
N LYS A 56 13.60 7.05 -6.91
CA LYS A 56 13.98 6.65 -8.27
C LYS A 56 15.44 6.22 -8.30
N GLU A 57 15.76 5.30 -9.18
CA GLU A 57 17.16 4.91 -9.45
C GLU A 57 17.96 6.08 -10.06
N ILE A 58 17.31 6.94 -10.85
CA ILE A 58 17.93 8.07 -11.53
C ILE A 58 17.08 9.32 -11.27
N SER A 59 17.67 10.31 -10.61
CA SER A 59 17.04 11.63 -10.43
C SER A 59 16.99 12.39 -11.75
N THR A 60 15.80 12.90 -12.12
CA THR A 60 15.59 13.58 -13.42
C THR A 60 15.68 15.11 -13.36
N GLY A 61 15.93 15.67 -12.17
CA GLY A 61 15.86 17.11 -11.93
C GLY A 61 16.05 17.45 -10.45
N ASN A 62 15.54 18.63 -10.04
CA ASN A 62 15.75 19.20 -8.71
C ASN A 62 14.45 19.30 -7.88
N SER A 63 13.30 18.87 -8.40
CA SER A 63 12.05 18.86 -7.62
C SER A 63 11.92 17.57 -6.81
N LEU A 64 11.08 17.56 -5.77
CA LEU A 64 10.84 16.34 -4.97
C LEU A 64 10.46 15.14 -5.85
N PHE A 65 9.53 15.34 -6.80
CA PHE A 65 9.04 14.29 -7.70
C PHE A 65 10.03 13.92 -8.82
N ASP A 66 11.18 14.59 -8.90
CA ASP A 66 12.32 14.12 -9.69
C ASP A 66 13.15 13.07 -8.96
N TYR A 67 13.10 13.05 -7.63
CA TYR A 67 13.80 12.07 -6.78
C TYR A 67 12.92 10.89 -6.38
N ILE A 68 11.61 11.09 -6.24
CA ILE A 68 10.67 10.04 -5.83
C ILE A 68 9.66 9.70 -6.93
N GLU A 69 9.22 8.45 -6.95
CA GLU A 69 8.14 7.95 -7.80
C GLU A 69 7.08 7.23 -6.99
N GLY A 70 5.85 7.19 -7.51
CA GLY A 70 4.78 6.41 -6.90
C GLY A 70 5.07 4.91 -7.04
N TYR A 71 4.80 4.16 -5.98
CA TYR A 71 4.92 2.70 -5.98
C TYR A 71 3.60 2.08 -5.53
N ASP A 72 3.09 1.15 -6.35
CA ASP A 72 1.95 0.33 -6.00
C ASP A 72 2.49 -0.91 -5.28
N VAL A 73 2.12 -1.07 -4.01
CA VAL A 73 2.43 -2.31 -3.28
C VAL A 73 1.53 -3.40 -3.85
N GLU A 74 2.13 -4.41 -4.47
CA GLU A 74 1.40 -5.59 -4.88
C GLU A 74 0.80 -6.24 -3.62
N CYS A 75 -0.53 -6.27 -3.54
CA CYS A 75 -1.24 -6.87 -2.43
C CYS A 75 -0.96 -8.37 -2.48
N ILE A 76 -0.15 -8.89 -1.55
CA ILE A 76 0.09 -10.32 -1.44
C ILE A 76 -1.27 -10.95 -1.09
N PRO A 77 -1.78 -11.91 -1.88
CA PRO A 77 -3.01 -12.60 -1.53
C PRO A 77 -2.81 -13.26 -0.18
N CYS A 78 -3.63 -12.86 0.81
CA CYS A 78 -3.64 -13.52 2.10
C CYS A 78 -4.32 -14.88 1.95
N ASP A 79 -3.77 -15.89 2.63
CA ASP A 79 -4.47 -17.16 2.78
C ASP A 79 -5.85 -16.90 3.42
N PRO A 80 -6.90 -17.61 2.98
CA PRO A 80 -8.24 -17.44 3.54
C PRO A 80 -8.20 -17.69 5.04
N THR A 81 -8.93 -16.86 5.77
CA THR A 81 -9.10 -16.99 7.21
C THR A 81 -9.87 -18.26 7.54
N LYS A 82 -9.71 -18.77 8.77
CA LYS A 82 -10.49 -19.93 9.24
C LYS A 82 -12.00 -19.69 9.18
N GLU A 83 -12.43 -18.45 9.33
CA GLU A 83 -13.83 -18.05 9.26
C GLU A 83 -14.35 -18.13 7.82
N GLU A 84 -13.61 -17.60 6.85
CA GLU A 84 -13.95 -17.72 5.43
C GLU A 84 -13.97 -19.18 4.96
N MET A 85 -13.02 -20.00 5.42
CA MET A 85 -13.03 -21.44 5.16
C MET A 85 -14.25 -22.14 5.75
N LEU A 86 -14.69 -21.71 6.94
CA LEU A 86 -15.86 -22.28 7.60
C LEU A 86 -17.15 -21.87 6.89
N GLU A 87 -17.26 -20.62 6.45
CA GLU A 87 -18.39 -20.14 5.66
C GLU A 87 -18.54 -20.92 4.35
N GLU A 88 -17.43 -21.17 3.65
CA GLU A 88 -17.42 -21.97 2.43
C GLU A 88 -17.89 -23.42 2.69
N GLU A 89 -17.42 -24.04 3.77
CA GLU A 89 -17.83 -25.40 4.15
C GLU A 89 -19.33 -25.47 4.50
N VAL A 90 -19.85 -24.48 5.23
CA VAL A 90 -21.29 -24.38 5.55
C VAL A 90 -22.12 -24.22 4.27
N LEU A 91 -21.66 -23.40 3.32
CA LEU A 91 -22.33 -23.21 2.04
C LEU A 91 -22.42 -24.55 1.28
N LEU A 92 -21.30 -25.26 1.19
CA LEU A 92 -21.21 -26.55 0.50
C LEU A 92 -22.12 -27.62 1.12
N GLN A 93 -22.20 -27.66 2.46
CA GLN A 93 -23.13 -28.55 3.16
C GLN A 93 -24.58 -28.19 2.87
N SER A 94 -24.91 -26.90 2.82
CA SER A 94 -26.27 -26.44 2.53
C SER A 94 -26.73 -26.79 1.11
N GLU A 95 -25.84 -26.67 0.12
CA GLU A 95 -26.13 -27.07 -1.27
C GLU A 95 -26.37 -28.58 -1.39
N TYR A 96 -25.55 -29.38 -0.68
CA TYR A 96 -25.71 -30.83 -0.66
C TYR A 96 -27.06 -31.27 -0.06
N LEU A 97 -27.49 -30.63 1.03
CA LEU A 97 -28.79 -30.88 1.65
C LEU A 97 -29.93 -30.52 0.70
N LEU A 98 -29.84 -29.37 0.03
CA LEU A 98 -30.86 -28.93 -0.94
C LEU A 98 -31.00 -29.92 -2.10
N ASP A 99 -29.89 -30.38 -2.66
CA ASP A 99 -29.90 -31.36 -3.77
C ASP A 99 -30.50 -32.71 -3.32
N MET A 100 -30.19 -33.15 -2.10
CA MET A 100 -30.77 -34.37 -1.54
C MET A 100 -32.29 -34.23 -1.34
N GLU A 101 -32.76 -33.11 -0.78
CA GLU A 101 -34.18 -32.82 -0.60
C GLU A 101 -34.92 -32.76 -1.94
N PHE A 102 -34.33 -32.13 -2.95
CA PHE A 102 -34.88 -32.07 -4.30
C PHE A 102 -35.05 -33.47 -4.91
N ARG A 103 -34.02 -34.31 -4.81
CA ARG A 103 -34.06 -35.69 -5.30
C ARG A 103 -35.11 -36.53 -4.57
N MET A 104 -35.20 -36.41 -3.25
CA MET A 104 -36.21 -37.10 -2.44
C MET A 104 -37.63 -36.68 -2.82
N THR A 105 -37.85 -35.38 -3.00
CA THR A 105 -39.16 -34.84 -3.40
C THR A 105 -39.59 -35.35 -4.77
N ASN A 106 -38.66 -35.41 -5.75
CA ASN A 106 -38.96 -35.97 -7.08
C ASN A 106 -39.34 -37.46 -7.01
N LEU A 107 -38.64 -38.24 -6.18
CA LEU A 107 -38.95 -39.65 -5.93
C LEU A 107 -40.34 -39.83 -5.32
N GLU A 108 -40.71 -39.00 -4.34
CA GLU A 108 -42.04 -39.05 -3.70
C GLU A 108 -43.17 -38.65 -4.65
N LEU A 109 -42.91 -37.73 -5.57
CA LEU A 109 -43.87 -37.27 -6.59
C LEU A 109 -43.95 -38.20 -7.80
N GLY A 110 -43.09 -39.22 -7.89
CA GLY A 110 -43.03 -40.16 -9.02
C GLY A 110 -42.65 -39.50 -10.35
N LEU A 111 -41.89 -38.39 -10.28
CA LEU A 111 -41.35 -37.64 -11.43
C LEU A 111 -40.00 -38.19 -11.89
#